data_AF-A0A169NSN3-F1
#
_entry.id   AF-A0A169NSN3-F1
#
_cell.length_a   1.000
_cell.length_b   1.000
_cell.length_c   1.000
_cell.angle_alpha   90.00
_cell.angle_beta   90.00
_cell.angle_gamma   90.00
#
_symmetry.space_group_name_H-M   'P 1'
#
loop_
_entity.id
_entity.type
_entity.pdbx_description
1 polymer ?
#
loop_
_entity_poly.entity_id
_entity_poly.type
_entity_poly.pdbx_seq_one_letter_code
_entity_poly.pdbx_strand_id
1 'polypeptide(L)'
;MTLAAEINNSSPEKLLSPVLSAFWDQPESWTLETYRRHDGYEGLRKALAMSPDDLIAYVKASGLRGRGGAGFPTGMKWQFIPQGDGKPHYLVVNADESEPGTCKDIPLLFANPHSLIEGIVIACYAIRSSHAFIYLRGEVVPVLRRLHEAVREAYAAGYLGRDVLGSGLDLDLTVHAGAGAYICGEETALLDSLEGRRGQPRLRPPFPAVAGLYACPTVVNNVESIASVPAILNRGKEWFTSMGTEKSPGFTLYSLSGHVASPGQYEAPLGITLRQLLDMSGGMRPGHRLKFWTPGGSSTPMFTDEHLDVPLDYEGVGAAGSMLGTKALQCFDETTCVVRAVTRWTEFYAHESCGKCTPCREGTYWLVQLMRDIEAGKGVMSDLDKLNDIADNINGKSFCALGDGAASPIFSSLKYFRDEYERHITGKGCPFDPAKSTAWADKNREVNA
;
A
#
# COMPACT_ATOMS: atom_id res chain seq x y z
N MET A 1 16.64 6.09 -27.97
CA MET A 1 17.37 4.95 -27.39
C MET A 1 17.47 5.22 -25.92
N THR A 2 16.50 4.69 -25.20
CA THR A 2 16.02 5.12 -23.87
C THR A 2 16.71 4.35 -22.75
N LEU A 3 16.76 4.95 -21.56
CA LEU A 3 17.30 4.42 -20.29
C LEU A 3 17.02 2.93 -20.01
N ALA A 4 15.95 2.37 -20.59
CA ALA A 4 15.63 0.94 -20.55
C ALA A 4 16.80 0.03 -20.95
N ALA A 5 17.72 0.49 -21.82
CA ALA A 5 18.91 -0.28 -22.21
C ALA A 5 20.06 -0.19 -21.19
N GLU A 6 20.17 0.88 -20.39
CA GLU A 6 21.23 1.05 -19.38
C GLU A 6 20.92 0.32 -18.07
N ILE A 7 19.64 0.09 -17.77
CA ILE A 7 19.18 -0.68 -16.61
C ILE A 7 19.67 -2.15 -16.65
N ASN A 8 19.88 -2.70 -17.85
CA ASN A 8 20.29 -4.11 -18.05
C ASN A 8 21.77 -4.41 -17.74
N ASN A 9 22.60 -3.40 -17.46
CA ASN A 9 24.05 -3.56 -17.22
C ASN A 9 24.53 -3.01 -15.87
N SER A 10 23.62 -2.63 -14.98
CA SER A 10 23.96 -2.15 -13.64
C SER A 10 24.00 -3.32 -12.65
N SER A 11 24.94 -3.30 -11.69
CA SER A 11 24.94 -4.26 -10.59
C SER A 11 23.60 -4.19 -9.85
N PRO A 12 23.00 -5.30 -9.40
CA PRO A 12 21.64 -5.32 -8.85
C PRO A 12 21.39 -4.23 -7.78
N GLU A 13 22.37 -3.98 -6.90
CA GLU A 13 22.30 -2.94 -5.84
C GLU A 13 22.16 -1.50 -6.36
N LYS A 14 22.59 -1.21 -7.60
CA LYS A 14 22.46 0.12 -8.23
C LYS A 14 21.03 0.41 -8.72
N LEU A 15 20.15 -0.59 -8.69
CA LEU A 15 18.72 -0.43 -9.02
C LEU A 15 17.90 0.07 -7.84
N LEU A 16 18.43 -0.02 -6.61
CA LEU A 16 17.76 0.49 -5.42
C LEU A 16 17.94 2.00 -5.30
N SER A 17 16.94 2.66 -4.74
CA SER A 17 16.94 4.10 -4.49
C SER A 17 16.52 4.37 -3.03
N PRO A 18 17.38 4.03 -2.06
CA PRO A 18 17.05 4.25 -0.66
C PRO A 18 16.92 5.76 -0.36
N VAL A 19 15.75 6.17 0.10
CA VAL A 19 15.40 7.53 0.50
C VAL A 19 14.72 7.50 1.86
N LEU A 20 13.57 6.85 1.97
CA LEU A 20 12.84 6.68 3.22
C LEU A 20 13.50 5.62 4.12
N SER A 21 14.14 4.62 3.49
CA SER A 21 14.84 3.51 4.13
C SER A 21 16.34 3.73 4.32
N ALA A 22 16.88 4.86 3.86
CA ALA A 22 18.32 5.10 3.73
C ALA A 22 19.15 4.96 5.02
N PHE A 23 18.52 5.06 6.18
CA PHE A 23 19.19 4.96 7.48
C PHE A 23 18.40 4.10 8.49
N TRP A 24 17.59 3.16 8.00
CA TRP A 24 16.83 2.25 8.90
C TRP A 24 17.74 1.35 9.74
N ASP A 25 18.95 1.08 9.27
CA ASP A 25 19.99 0.29 9.93
C ASP A 25 20.77 1.06 11.01
N GLN A 26 20.61 2.38 11.10
CA GLN A 26 21.25 3.18 12.13
C GLN A 26 20.72 2.84 13.52
N PRO A 27 21.60 2.83 14.55
CA PRO A 27 21.15 2.79 15.94
C PRO A 27 20.19 3.95 16.20
N GLU A 28 19.06 3.65 16.85
CA GLU A 28 18.07 4.67 17.23
C GLU A 28 17.58 5.51 16.02
N SER A 29 17.43 4.86 14.86
CA SER A 29 16.97 5.45 13.59
C SER A 29 15.68 6.28 13.71
N TRP A 30 14.85 5.97 14.71
CA TRP A 30 13.54 6.57 14.94
C TRP A 30 13.56 7.91 15.67
N THR A 31 14.71 8.32 16.21
CA THR A 31 14.84 9.52 17.05
C THR A 31 14.96 10.80 16.22
N LEU A 32 14.57 11.93 16.82
CA LEU A 32 14.72 13.24 16.19
C LEU A 32 16.18 13.56 15.85
N GLU A 33 17.11 13.20 16.73
CA GLU A 33 18.54 13.45 16.53
C GLU A 33 19.06 12.74 15.28
N THR A 34 18.78 11.44 15.15
CA THR A 34 19.20 10.66 13.98
C THR A 34 18.58 11.21 12.70
N TYR A 35 17.31 11.63 12.74
CA TYR A 35 16.64 12.24 11.59
C TYR A 35 17.34 13.54 11.15
N ARG A 36 17.66 14.44 12.09
CA ARG A 36 18.37 15.70 11.80
C ARG A 36 19.78 15.50 11.25
N ARG A 37 20.50 14.48 11.71
CA ARG A 37 21.84 14.14 11.18
C ARG A 37 21.81 13.73 9.70
N HIS A 38 20.65 13.32 9.19
CA HIS A 38 20.44 12.91 7.80
C HIS A 38 19.54 13.91 7.05
N ASP A 39 19.78 15.21 7.27
CA ASP A 39 19.09 16.34 6.62
C ASP A 39 17.58 16.45 6.92
N GLY A 40 17.11 15.84 8.03
CA GLY A 40 15.73 15.94 8.47
C GLY A 40 15.31 17.38 8.81
N TYR A 41 14.08 17.75 8.46
CA TYR A 41 13.48 19.08 8.57
C TYR A 41 14.03 20.16 7.63
N GLU A 42 14.99 19.84 6.75
CA GLU A 42 15.46 20.78 5.73
C GLU A 42 14.46 20.95 4.58
N GLY A 43 13.67 19.91 4.28
CA GLY A 43 12.55 20.00 3.33
C GLY A 43 11.47 20.94 3.84
N LEU A 44 11.15 20.89 5.12
CA LEU A 44 10.21 21.79 5.78
C LEU A 44 10.66 23.24 5.71
N ARG A 45 11.94 23.54 5.98
CA ARG A 45 12.47 24.92 5.87
C ARG A 45 12.27 25.48 4.46
N LYS A 46 12.53 24.67 3.43
CA LYS A 46 12.29 25.05 2.02
C LYS A 46 10.80 25.23 1.73
N ALA A 47 9.94 24.37 2.28
CA ALA A 47 8.50 24.47 2.13
C ALA A 47 7.94 25.80 2.69
N LEU A 48 8.37 26.18 3.89
CA LEU A 48 7.91 27.39 4.58
C LEU A 48 8.42 28.70 3.92
N ALA A 49 9.41 28.60 3.03
CA ALA A 49 9.86 29.73 2.21
C ALA A 49 9.00 29.95 0.94
N MET A 50 8.05 29.04 0.67
CA MET A 50 7.12 29.13 -0.45
C MET A 50 5.74 29.57 0.05
N SER A 51 4.93 30.20 -0.81
CA SER A 51 3.51 30.34 -0.49
C SER A 51 2.83 28.96 -0.51
N PRO A 52 1.72 28.75 0.23
CA PRO A 52 0.99 27.48 0.19
C PRO A 52 0.55 27.06 -1.22
N ASP A 53 0.19 28.02 -2.09
CA ASP A 53 -0.23 27.72 -3.47
C ASP A 53 0.95 27.32 -4.35
N ASP A 54 2.11 27.97 -4.19
CA ASP A 54 3.35 27.58 -4.88
C ASP A 54 3.81 26.20 -4.43
N LEU A 55 3.64 25.86 -3.14
CA LEU A 55 3.96 24.54 -2.61
C LEU A 55 3.07 23.44 -3.20
N ILE A 56 1.75 23.68 -3.30
CA ILE A 56 0.82 22.77 -3.99
C ILE A 56 1.23 22.59 -5.45
N ALA A 57 1.53 23.69 -6.14
CA ALA A 57 1.98 23.66 -7.54
C ALA A 57 3.31 22.89 -7.70
N TYR A 58 4.23 23.04 -6.75
CA TYR A 58 5.51 22.34 -6.74
C TYR A 58 5.33 20.83 -6.59
N VAL A 59 4.54 20.39 -5.60
CA VAL A 59 4.26 18.95 -5.40
C VAL A 59 3.48 18.38 -6.58
N LYS A 60 2.55 19.13 -7.16
CA LYS A 60 1.86 18.73 -8.40
C LYS A 60 2.85 18.56 -9.56
N ALA A 61 3.79 19.49 -9.73
CA ALA A 61 4.80 19.44 -10.78
C ALA A 61 5.84 18.32 -10.58
N SER A 62 6.03 17.83 -9.34
CA SER A 62 6.88 16.66 -9.08
C SER A 62 6.31 15.35 -9.65
N GLY A 63 5.02 15.31 -9.96
CA GLY A 63 4.35 14.10 -10.43
C GLY A 63 4.16 13.04 -9.35
N LEU A 64 4.33 13.37 -8.06
CA LEU A 64 4.05 12.45 -6.95
C LEU A 64 2.61 11.91 -7.02
N ARG A 65 2.50 10.59 -7.10
CA ARG A 65 1.22 9.85 -7.07
C ARG A 65 1.01 9.17 -5.72
N GLY A 66 -0.25 8.97 -5.37
CA GLY A 66 -0.68 8.34 -4.13
C GLY A 66 -0.16 6.90 -4.00
N ARG A 67 0.42 6.57 -2.85
CA ARG A 67 1.12 5.31 -2.60
C ARG A 67 0.29 4.25 -1.87
N GLY A 68 -0.95 4.59 -1.51
CA GLY A 68 -1.91 3.71 -0.83
C GLY A 68 -2.84 2.93 -1.76
N GLY A 69 -2.48 2.69 -3.02
CA GLY A 69 -3.25 1.86 -3.95
C GLY A 69 -3.82 2.59 -5.17
N ALA A 70 -4.54 3.71 -4.97
CA ALA A 70 -5.27 4.37 -6.07
C ALA A 70 -4.39 5.13 -7.08
N GLY A 71 -3.13 5.47 -6.72
CA GLY A 71 -2.23 6.19 -7.63
C GLY A 71 -2.69 7.60 -8.02
N PHE A 72 -3.60 8.24 -7.27
CA PHE A 72 -4.09 9.58 -7.60
C PHE A 72 -3.01 10.66 -7.39
N PRO A 73 -2.84 11.67 -8.27
CA PRO A 73 -1.81 12.70 -8.10
C PRO A 73 -1.97 13.51 -6.80
N THR A 74 -0.94 13.48 -5.94
CA THR A 74 -1.01 14.05 -4.57
C THR A 74 -1.23 15.57 -4.59
N GLY A 75 -0.48 16.30 -5.41
CA GLY A 75 -0.64 17.76 -5.53
C GLY A 75 -2.03 18.17 -6.07
N MET A 76 -2.62 17.38 -6.97
CA MET A 76 -4.01 17.59 -7.40
C MET A 76 -5.00 17.38 -6.25
N LYS A 77 -4.76 16.36 -5.41
CA LYS A 77 -5.60 16.07 -4.25
C LYS A 77 -5.63 17.25 -3.27
N TRP A 78 -4.47 17.88 -3.04
CA TRP A 78 -4.35 19.07 -2.19
C TRP A 78 -5.03 20.29 -2.82
N GLN A 79 -4.92 20.45 -4.14
CA GLN A 79 -5.57 21.53 -4.88
C GLN A 79 -7.11 21.53 -4.77
N PHE A 80 -7.74 20.38 -4.48
CA PHE A 80 -9.19 20.30 -4.34
C PHE A 80 -9.74 20.85 -3.02
N ILE A 81 -8.88 21.19 -2.06
CA ILE A 81 -9.33 21.81 -0.81
C ILE A 81 -9.78 23.25 -1.09
N PRO A 82 -11.06 23.58 -0.86
CA PRO A 82 -11.58 24.92 -1.06
C PRO A 82 -10.84 25.93 -0.18
N GLN A 83 -10.75 27.16 -0.65
CA GLN A 83 -10.14 28.26 0.08
C GLN A 83 -11.21 29.30 0.40
N GLY A 84 -11.14 29.91 1.59
CA GLY A 84 -12.03 30.99 1.98
C GLY A 84 -13.47 30.57 2.32
N ASP A 85 -13.72 29.29 2.60
CA ASP A 85 -15.04 28.80 3.04
C ASP A 85 -15.28 28.95 4.57
N GLY A 86 -14.26 29.43 5.29
CA GLY A 86 -14.30 29.67 6.74
C GLY A 86 -14.34 28.41 7.60
N LYS A 87 -14.17 27.23 7.00
CA LYS A 87 -14.14 25.95 7.73
C LYS A 87 -12.71 25.58 8.12
N PRO A 88 -12.53 24.84 9.22
CA PRO A 88 -11.23 24.21 9.48
C PRO A 88 -10.95 23.17 8.40
N HIS A 89 -9.68 23.04 8.01
CA HIS A 89 -9.23 21.97 7.11
C HIS A 89 -8.55 20.88 7.93
N TYR A 90 -8.68 19.63 7.49
CA TYR A 90 -8.02 18.49 8.15
C TYR A 90 -7.13 17.72 7.18
N LEU A 91 -5.97 17.31 7.69
CA LEU A 91 -5.19 16.23 7.09
C LEU A 91 -5.42 14.95 7.89
N VAL A 92 -5.74 13.87 7.20
CA VAL A 92 -5.78 12.53 7.81
C VAL A 92 -4.77 11.63 7.09
N VAL A 93 -3.74 11.20 7.81
CA VAL A 93 -2.79 10.22 7.33
C VAL A 93 -3.38 8.83 7.56
N ASN A 94 -3.59 8.11 6.47
CA ASN A 94 -3.98 6.71 6.47
C ASN A 94 -2.75 5.82 6.70
N ALA A 95 -2.59 5.39 7.95
CA ALA A 95 -1.61 4.41 8.39
C ALA A 95 -2.29 3.06 8.77
N ASP A 96 -3.49 2.80 8.26
CA ASP A 96 -4.15 1.49 8.34
C ASP A 96 -3.65 0.58 7.22
N GLU A 97 -2.42 0.08 7.37
CA GLU A 97 -1.81 -0.89 6.47
C GLU A 97 -2.34 -2.29 6.77
N SER A 98 -3.48 -2.63 6.18
CA SER A 98 -4.21 -3.89 6.47
C SER A 98 -4.41 -4.81 5.25
N GLU A 99 -3.98 -4.40 4.05
CA GLU A 99 -4.01 -5.26 2.86
C GLU A 99 -3.01 -6.43 2.99
N PRO A 100 -3.40 -7.68 2.66
CA PRO A 100 -2.50 -8.83 2.69
C PRO A 100 -1.27 -8.64 1.80
N GLY A 101 -0.10 -8.85 2.40
CA GLY A 101 1.21 -8.70 1.75
C GLY A 101 1.80 -7.30 1.82
N THR A 102 1.02 -6.30 2.22
CA THR A 102 1.48 -4.91 2.34
C THR A 102 2.16 -4.71 3.69
N CYS A 103 3.43 -4.35 3.68
CA CYS A 103 4.23 -4.16 4.90
C CYS A 103 5.33 -3.11 4.72
N LYS A 104 5.00 -1.98 4.10
CA LYS A 104 5.90 -0.86 3.79
C LYS A 104 5.79 0.29 4.79
N ASP A 105 4.57 0.59 5.23
CA ASP A 105 4.28 1.76 6.07
C ASP A 105 4.61 1.47 7.52
N ILE A 106 4.30 0.27 8.02
CA ILE A 106 4.59 -0.10 9.41
C ILE A 106 6.10 -0.11 9.71
N PRO A 107 6.97 -0.73 8.89
CA PRO A 107 8.43 -0.61 9.09
C PRO A 107 8.94 0.82 8.95
N LEU A 108 8.40 1.61 8.01
CA LEU A 108 8.75 3.02 7.87
C LEU A 108 8.44 3.82 9.13
N LEU A 109 7.23 3.68 9.68
CA LEU A 109 6.82 4.36 10.91
C LEU A 109 7.60 3.86 12.12
N PHE A 110 8.00 2.59 12.12
CA PHE A 110 8.85 2.06 13.17
C PHE A 110 10.24 2.67 13.10
N ALA A 111 10.87 2.69 11.94
CA ALA A 111 12.28 3.08 11.79
C ALA A 111 12.50 4.59 11.62
N ASN A 112 11.58 5.32 11.00
CA ASN A 112 11.77 6.73 10.63
C ASN A 112 10.43 7.52 10.71
N PRO A 113 9.81 7.65 11.90
CA PRO A 113 8.54 8.34 12.08
C PRO A 113 8.64 9.86 11.81
N HIS A 114 9.81 10.47 11.99
CA HIS A 114 10.00 11.90 11.75
C HIS A 114 9.85 12.30 10.28
N SER A 115 10.15 11.39 9.33
CA SER A 115 9.87 11.63 7.91
C SER A 115 8.38 11.86 7.63
N LEU A 116 7.51 11.09 8.30
CA LEU A 116 6.07 11.31 8.22
C LEU A 116 5.70 12.65 8.88
N ILE A 117 6.20 12.93 10.08
CA ILE A 117 5.86 14.15 10.81
C ILE A 117 6.26 15.39 10.01
N GLU A 118 7.47 15.45 9.46
CA GLU A 118 7.89 16.55 8.59
C GLU A 118 6.94 16.71 7.38
N GLY A 119 6.62 15.60 6.72
CA GLY A 119 5.66 15.61 5.60
C GLY A 119 4.27 16.10 6.01
N ILE A 120 3.80 15.76 7.21
CA ILE A 120 2.51 16.22 7.76
C ILE A 120 2.53 17.74 7.93
N VAL A 121 3.59 18.31 8.52
CA VAL A 121 3.71 19.76 8.72
C VAL A 121 3.66 20.48 7.37
N ILE A 122 4.42 19.98 6.39
CA ILE A 122 4.46 20.53 5.02
C ILE A 122 3.08 20.47 4.35
N ALA A 123 2.41 19.31 4.42
CA ALA A 123 1.10 19.13 3.81
C ALA A 123 0.05 20.02 4.49
N CYS A 124 0.08 20.14 5.82
CA CYS A 124 -0.81 21.02 6.58
C CYS A 124 -0.60 22.49 6.24
N TYR A 125 0.66 22.93 6.10
CA TYR A 125 0.97 24.28 5.61
C TYR A 125 0.37 24.53 4.22
N ALA A 126 0.56 23.59 3.28
CA ALA A 126 0.04 23.70 1.92
C ALA A 126 -1.50 23.84 1.88
N ILE A 127 -2.21 23.02 2.65
CA ILE A 127 -3.68 23.03 2.68
C ILE A 127 -4.26 23.97 3.73
N ARG A 128 -3.44 24.73 4.45
CA ARG A 128 -3.84 25.60 5.58
C ARG A 128 -4.67 24.87 6.64
N SER A 129 -4.23 23.67 7.02
CA SER A 129 -4.81 22.89 8.10
C SER A 129 -4.07 23.14 9.40
N SER A 130 -4.81 23.38 10.49
CA SER A 130 -4.25 23.52 11.83
C SER A 130 -4.31 22.23 12.66
N HIS A 131 -4.85 21.15 12.11
CA HIS A 131 -4.99 19.88 12.82
C HIS A 131 -4.86 18.69 11.87
N ALA A 132 -3.91 17.82 12.16
CA ALA A 132 -3.71 16.55 11.48
C ALA A 132 -3.98 15.35 12.37
N PHE A 133 -4.40 14.25 11.74
CA PHE A 133 -4.60 12.95 12.37
C PHE A 133 -3.73 11.91 11.70
N ILE A 134 -3.14 11.00 12.48
CA ILE A 134 -2.59 9.74 11.99
C ILE A 134 -3.55 8.64 12.45
N TYR A 135 -4.21 7.98 11.51
CA TYR A 135 -5.04 6.82 11.80
C TYR A 135 -4.19 5.55 11.58
N LEU A 136 -3.69 4.97 12.66
CA LEU A 136 -2.83 3.79 12.68
C LEU A 136 -3.65 2.54 12.98
N ARG A 137 -3.37 1.42 12.33
CA ARG A 137 -4.00 0.14 12.68
C ARG A 137 -3.76 -0.25 14.15
N GLY A 138 -4.71 -0.95 14.78
CA GLY A 138 -4.69 -1.22 16.22
C GLY A 138 -3.66 -2.25 16.68
N GLU A 139 -3.15 -3.07 15.76
CA GLU A 139 -2.34 -4.25 16.04
C GLU A 139 -0.85 -3.92 16.28
N VAL A 140 -0.41 -2.72 15.92
CA VAL A 140 1.01 -2.34 15.89
C VAL A 140 1.40 -1.46 17.09
N VAL A 141 1.11 -1.93 18.30
CA VAL A 141 1.39 -1.21 19.56
C VAL A 141 2.83 -0.68 19.66
N PRO A 142 3.89 -1.40 19.24
CA PRO A 142 5.24 -0.84 19.23
C PRO A 142 5.40 0.41 18.35
N VAL A 143 4.75 0.43 17.17
CA VAL A 143 4.75 1.59 16.26
C VAL A 143 3.96 2.75 16.85
N LEU A 144 2.80 2.46 17.47
CA LEU A 144 2.00 3.48 18.16
C LEU A 144 2.83 4.21 19.23
N ARG A 145 3.59 3.46 20.04
CA ARG A 145 4.48 4.04 21.05
C ARG A 145 5.58 4.90 20.41
N ARG A 146 6.18 4.45 19.31
CA ARG A 146 7.19 5.23 18.57
C ARG A 146 6.62 6.52 17.99
N LEU A 147 5.42 6.48 17.45
CA LEU A 147 4.78 7.68 16.92
C LEU A 147 4.47 8.69 18.02
N HIS A 148 3.92 8.26 19.17
CA HIS A 148 3.70 9.17 20.29
C HIS A 148 4.99 9.82 20.77
N GLU A 149 6.08 9.06 20.83
CA GLU A 149 7.40 9.57 21.19
C GLU A 149 7.93 10.60 20.18
N ALA A 150 7.93 10.27 18.88
CA ALA A 150 8.39 11.17 17.83
C ALA A 150 7.53 12.45 17.74
N VAL A 151 6.22 12.35 17.98
CA VAL A 151 5.33 13.51 18.09
C VAL A 151 5.73 14.39 19.27
N ARG A 152 6.01 13.80 20.44
CA ARG A 152 6.49 14.55 21.61
C ARG A 152 7.83 15.23 21.35
N GLU A 153 8.78 14.55 20.69
CA GLU A 153 10.05 15.14 20.28
C GLU A 153 9.84 16.32 19.33
N ALA A 154 8.93 16.18 18.35
CA ALA A 154 8.61 17.24 17.39
C ALA A 154 7.95 18.47 18.04
N TYR A 155 7.06 18.28 19.01
CA TYR A 155 6.51 19.37 19.84
C TYR A 155 7.61 20.07 20.65
N ALA A 156 8.48 19.30 21.33
CA ALA A 156 9.57 19.86 22.13
C ALA A 156 10.58 20.67 21.30
N ALA A 157 10.76 20.29 20.03
CA ALA A 157 11.65 20.94 19.09
C ALA A 157 11.03 22.11 18.30
N GLY A 158 9.74 22.42 18.51
CA GLY A 158 9.04 23.51 17.82
C GLY A 158 8.65 23.21 16.37
N TYR A 159 8.59 21.93 15.98
CA TYR A 159 8.07 21.49 14.67
C TYR A 159 6.55 21.24 14.68
N LEU A 160 5.94 21.18 15.86
CA LEU A 160 4.50 21.09 16.10
C LEU A 160 4.13 22.07 17.22
N GLY A 161 2.85 22.43 17.31
CA GLY A 161 2.35 23.42 18.26
C GLY A 161 2.12 24.77 17.63
N ARG A 162 2.36 25.85 18.40
CA ARG A 162 2.09 27.22 17.95
C ARG A 162 3.24 27.79 17.14
N ASP A 163 2.90 28.55 16.11
CA ASP A 163 3.82 29.29 15.25
C ASP A 163 5.05 28.46 14.83
N VAL A 164 4.78 27.32 14.18
CA VAL A 164 5.81 26.33 13.79
C VAL A 164 6.93 27.02 13.01
N LEU A 165 8.13 27.03 13.59
CA LEU A 165 9.33 27.69 13.07
C LEU A 165 9.14 29.18 12.68
N GLY A 166 8.19 29.90 13.29
CA GLY A 166 7.93 31.31 12.98
C GLY A 166 7.14 31.53 11.67
N SER A 167 6.45 30.50 11.17
CA SER A 167 5.74 30.54 9.89
C SER A 167 4.32 31.10 9.97
N GLY A 168 3.79 31.32 11.17
CA GLY A 168 2.37 31.61 11.42
C GLY A 168 1.45 30.39 11.35
N LEU A 169 1.99 29.17 11.15
CA LEU A 169 1.22 27.93 11.23
C LEU A 169 1.12 27.44 12.68
N ASP A 170 -0.11 27.34 13.19
CA ASP A 170 -0.41 26.55 14.38
C ASP A 170 -0.83 25.15 13.94
N LEU A 171 -0.19 24.10 14.47
CA LEU A 171 -0.48 22.72 14.07
C LEU A 171 -0.51 21.76 15.25
N ASP A 172 -1.67 21.15 15.46
CA ASP A 172 -1.84 20.01 16.35
C ASP A 172 -1.85 18.68 15.61
N LEU A 173 -1.22 17.66 16.20
CA LEU A 173 -1.14 16.32 15.63
C LEU A 173 -1.68 15.28 16.61
N THR A 174 -2.71 14.56 16.18
CA THR A 174 -3.32 13.47 16.97
C THR A 174 -2.99 12.12 16.35
N VAL A 175 -2.38 11.24 17.15
CA VAL A 175 -2.21 9.82 16.79
C VAL A 175 -3.40 9.04 17.31
N HIS A 176 -4.14 8.40 16.42
CA HIS A 176 -5.33 7.61 16.71
C HIS A 176 -5.10 6.15 16.30
N ALA A 177 -5.25 5.22 17.24
CA ALA A 177 -5.19 3.79 16.94
C ALA A 177 -6.59 3.27 16.63
N GLY A 178 -6.73 2.57 15.49
CA GLY A 178 -7.91 1.80 15.13
C GLY A 178 -8.02 0.51 15.95
N ALA A 179 -8.92 -0.38 15.52
CA ALA A 179 -9.26 -1.60 16.28
C ALA A 179 -9.18 -2.90 15.46
N GLY A 180 -8.40 -2.88 14.36
CA GLY A 180 -8.18 -4.05 13.50
C GLY A 180 -9.35 -4.35 12.57
N ALA A 181 -9.52 -3.51 11.54
CA ALA A 181 -10.52 -3.71 10.49
C ALA A 181 -9.98 -3.13 9.18
N TYR A 182 -9.69 -3.98 8.19
CA TYR A 182 -9.14 -3.59 6.89
C TYR A 182 -10.00 -2.56 6.16
N ILE A 183 -11.32 -2.64 6.31
CA ILE A 183 -12.22 -1.66 5.69
C ILE A 183 -12.01 -0.23 6.21
N CYS A 184 -11.45 -0.05 7.41
CA CYS A 184 -11.10 1.28 7.92
C CYS A 184 -9.91 1.91 7.18
N GLY A 185 -9.20 1.16 6.32
CA GLY A 185 -8.19 1.69 5.42
C GLY A 185 -8.79 2.31 4.15
N GLU A 186 -10.07 2.09 3.88
CA GLU A 186 -10.80 2.82 2.83
C GLU A 186 -10.98 4.28 3.25
N GLU A 187 -10.63 5.21 2.36
CA GLU A 187 -10.53 6.64 2.65
C GLU A 187 -11.74 7.22 3.40
N THR A 188 -12.97 6.85 3.03
CA THR A 188 -14.18 7.42 3.65
C THR A 188 -14.65 6.65 4.87
N ALA A 189 -14.43 5.34 4.92
CA ALA A 189 -14.67 4.52 6.10
C ALA A 189 -13.74 4.89 7.25
N LEU A 190 -12.49 5.23 6.93
CA LEU A 190 -11.50 5.75 7.88
C LEU A 190 -12.04 6.99 8.60
N LEU A 191 -12.60 7.94 7.85
CA LEU A 191 -13.18 9.16 8.41
C LEU A 191 -14.34 8.84 9.36
N ASP A 192 -15.25 7.94 8.99
CA ASP A 192 -16.33 7.52 9.88
C ASP A 192 -15.81 6.83 11.14
N SER A 193 -14.81 5.95 11.02
CA SER A 193 -14.18 5.32 12.18
C SER A 193 -13.53 6.35 13.11
N LEU A 194 -12.80 7.33 12.56
CA LEU A 194 -12.13 8.37 13.33
C LEU A 194 -13.13 9.30 14.05
N GLU A 195 -14.32 9.50 13.47
CA GLU A 195 -15.43 10.24 14.10
C GLU A 195 -16.17 9.45 15.19
N GLY A 196 -15.76 8.21 15.48
CA GLY A 196 -16.41 7.34 16.45
C GLY A 196 -17.67 6.65 15.92
N ARG A 197 -17.89 6.65 14.60
CA ARG A 197 -18.92 5.83 13.95
C ARG A 197 -18.34 4.46 13.59
N ARG A 198 -19.20 3.58 13.08
CA ARG A 198 -18.75 2.33 12.46
C ARG A 198 -17.95 2.65 11.20
N GLY A 199 -16.82 1.98 10.97
CA GLY A 199 -16.00 2.12 9.76
C GLY A 199 -16.72 1.62 8.50
N GLN A 200 -17.63 2.44 7.98
CA GLN A 200 -18.38 2.16 6.76
C GLN A 200 -18.14 3.27 5.75
N PRO A 201 -17.88 2.94 4.47
CA PRO A 201 -17.62 3.97 3.47
C PRO A 201 -18.79 4.95 3.30
N ARG A 202 -18.49 6.21 3.00
CA ARG A 202 -19.48 7.26 2.74
C ARG A 202 -19.84 7.35 1.27
N LEU A 203 -21.04 7.88 0.98
CA LEU A 203 -21.46 8.11 -0.40
C LEU A 203 -20.61 9.21 -1.02
N ARG A 204 -20.19 9.00 -2.28
CA ARG A 204 -19.57 10.02 -3.12
C ARG A 204 -20.54 10.34 -4.26
N PRO A 205 -20.91 11.61 -4.51
CA PRO A 205 -20.64 12.83 -3.71
C PRO A 205 -21.43 12.93 -2.37
N PRO A 206 -21.04 13.83 -1.44
CA PRO A 206 -19.91 14.77 -1.53
C PRO A 206 -18.55 14.08 -1.33
N PHE A 207 -17.50 14.60 -1.99
CA PHE A 207 -16.14 14.11 -1.80
C PHE A 207 -15.51 14.65 -0.49
N PRO A 208 -14.54 13.93 0.12
CA PRO A 208 -13.88 14.38 1.35
C PRO A 208 -13.26 15.77 1.28
N ALA A 209 -12.77 16.17 0.11
CA ALA A 209 -12.21 17.52 -0.11
C ALA A 209 -13.22 18.65 0.14
N VAL A 210 -14.53 18.37 0.04
CA VAL A 210 -15.61 19.33 0.32
C VAL A 210 -16.22 19.09 1.71
N ALA A 211 -16.47 17.81 2.04
CA ALA A 211 -17.08 17.42 3.30
C ALA A 211 -16.55 16.04 3.74
N GLY A 212 -15.42 16.05 4.44
CA GLY A 212 -14.77 14.89 5.01
C GLY A 212 -14.95 14.82 6.52
N LEU A 213 -13.84 14.80 7.26
CA LEU A 213 -13.82 14.71 8.72
C LEU A 213 -14.60 15.88 9.33
N TYR A 214 -15.55 15.56 10.21
CA TYR A 214 -16.45 16.51 10.86
C TYR A 214 -17.19 17.42 9.86
N ALA A 215 -17.53 16.89 8.68
CA ALA A 215 -18.15 17.62 7.57
C ALA A 215 -17.34 18.85 7.07
N CYS A 216 -16.03 18.81 7.28
CA CYS A 216 -15.08 19.84 6.88
C CYS A 216 -14.15 19.36 5.75
N PRO A 217 -13.57 20.26 4.95
CA PRO A 217 -12.60 19.90 3.92
C PRO A 217 -11.47 19.04 4.47
N THR A 218 -11.30 17.85 3.92
CA THR A 218 -10.32 16.88 4.41
C THR A 218 -9.55 16.24 3.27
N VAL A 219 -8.24 16.18 3.43
CA VAL A 219 -7.37 15.35 2.59
C VAL A 219 -7.01 14.08 3.36
N VAL A 220 -7.23 12.92 2.74
CA VAL A 220 -6.68 11.65 3.23
C VAL A 220 -5.48 11.24 2.38
N ASN A 221 -4.31 11.01 2.97
CA ASN A 221 -3.13 10.54 2.25
C ASN A 221 -2.50 9.34 2.96
N ASN A 222 -1.94 8.41 2.20
CA ASN A 222 -1.16 7.30 2.74
C ASN A 222 0.18 7.80 3.33
N VAL A 223 0.71 7.08 4.32
CA VAL A 223 1.98 7.34 4.99
C VAL A 223 3.12 7.60 4.00
N GLU A 224 3.40 6.66 3.09
CA GLU A 224 4.51 6.77 2.15
C GLU A 224 4.38 8.00 1.23
N SER A 225 3.15 8.39 0.87
CA SER A 225 2.92 9.61 0.08
C SER A 225 3.35 10.87 0.81
N ILE A 226 2.97 11.00 2.09
CA ILE A 226 3.32 12.17 2.89
C ILE A 226 4.80 12.16 3.25
N ALA A 227 5.35 11.00 3.65
CA ALA A 227 6.75 10.85 4.02
C ALA A 227 7.72 11.10 2.85
N SER A 228 7.27 10.96 1.60
CA SER A 228 8.08 11.27 0.40
C SER A 228 8.24 12.77 0.15
N VAL A 229 7.32 13.61 0.62
CA VAL A 229 7.30 15.06 0.31
C VAL A 229 8.55 15.80 0.81
N PRO A 230 9.05 15.58 2.05
CA PRO A 230 10.29 16.21 2.52
C PRO A 230 11.48 16.03 1.57
N ALA A 231 11.71 14.80 1.09
CA ALA A 231 12.83 14.51 0.21
C ALA A 231 12.69 15.21 -1.16
N ILE A 232 11.47 15.29 -1.70
CA ILE A 232 11.18 16.01 -2.95
C ILE A 232 11.54 17.49 -2.83
N LEU A 233 11.16 18.13 -1.72
CA LEU A 233 11.45 19.54 -1.48
C LEU A 233 12.94 19.78 -1.20
N ASN A 234 13.57 18.86 -0.47
CA ASN A 234 14.98 19.00 -0.12
C ASN A 234 15.88 18.83 -1.36
N ARG A 235 15.66 17.78 -2.16
CA ARG A 235 16.55 17.41 -3.27
C ARG A 235 16.12 17.96 -4.64
N GLY A 236 14.88 18.45 -4.73
CA GLY A 236 14.33 19.03 -5.95
C GLY A 236 13.42 18.07 -6.71
N LYS A 237 12.39 18.62 -7.38
CA LYS A 237 11.47 17.83 -8.22
C LYS A 237 12.18 17.19 -9.41
N GLU A 238 13.21 17.82 -9.98
CA GLU A 238 14.00 17.27 -11.08
C GLU A 238 14.72 15.99 -10.66
N TRP A 239 15.29 15.98 -9.45
CA TRP A 239 15.85 14.77 -8.84
C TRP A 239 14.78 13.68 -8.70
N PHE A 240 13.59 14.02 -8.21
CA PHE A 240 12.51 13.04 -8.05
C PHE A 240 12.07 12.46 -9.40
N THR A 241 11.91 13.29 -10.43
CA THR A 241 11.53 12.86 -11.79
C THR A 241 12.65 12.16 -12.55
N SER A 242 13.90 12.25 -12.09
CA SER A 242 15.01 11.47 -12.66
C SER A 242 14.93 9.98 -12.30
N MET A 243 14.13 9.63 -11.30
CA MET A 243 13.77 8.26 -10.94
C MET A 243 12.38 7.94 -11.49
N GLY A 244 12.13 6.66 -11.71
CA GLY A 244 10.83 6.21 -12.16
C GLY A 244 10.70 6.21 -13.68
N THR A 245 9.47 6.01 -14.16
CA THR A 245 9.13 6.19 -15.57
C THR A 245 8.51 7.56 -15.82
N GLU A 246 8.39 7.96 -17.09
CA GLU A 246 7.88 9.29 -17.47
C GLU A 246 6.51 9.62 -16.84
N LYS A 247 5.62 8.63 -16.74
CA LYS A 247 4.27 8.79 -16.19
C LYS A 247 4.14 8.38 -14.72
N SER A 248 5.18 7.74 -14.19
CA SER A 248 5.27 7.27 -12.81
C SER A 248 6.64 7.63 -12.25
N PRO A 249 6.88 8.92 -11.94
CA PRO A 249 8.16 9.35 -11.42
C PRO A 249 8.36 8.94 -9.96
N GLY A 250 9.63 8.95 -9.56
CA GLY A 250 10.09 8.75 -8.21
C GLY A 250 10.32 7.31 -7.82
N PHE A 251 10.53 7.15 -6.52
CA PHE A 251 10.76 5.89 -5.85
C PHE A 251 9.53 5.43 -5.06
N THR A 252 9.58 4.18 -4.63
CA THR A 252 8.58 3.59 -3.74
C THR A 252 9.17 2.42 -2.95
N LEU A 253 8.49 2.01 -1.88
CA LEU A 253 8.79 0.78 -1.14
C LEU A 253 7.97 -0.38 -1.73
N TYR A 254 8.69 -1.40 -2.20
CA TYR A 254 8.13 -2.69 -2.62
C TYR A 254 8.23 -3.69 -1.45
N SER A 255 7.09 -4.23 -1.05
CA SER A 255 7.01 -5.27 -0.02
C SER A 255 7.10 -6.64 -0.69
N LEU A 256 8.30 -7.23 -0.72
CA LEU A 256 8.52 -8.55 -1.29
C LEU A 256 8.30 -9.64 -0.24
N SER A 257 7.39 -10.56 -0.49
CA SER A 257 6.98 -11.58 0.47
C SER A 257 6.62 -12.91 -0.20
N GLY A 258 6.34 -13.94 0.61
CA GLY A 258 5.99 -15.27 0.14
C GLY A 258 7.23 -16.18 -0.01
N HIS A 259 7.25 -16.99 -1.06
CA HIS A 259 8.26 -18.02 -1.32
C HIS A 259 9.51 -17.46 -2.01
N VAL A 260 10.03 -16.36 -1.50
CA VAL A 260 11.30 -15.76 -1.94
C VAL A 260 12.43 -16.12 -0.97
N ALA A 261 13.68 -16.13 -1.45
CA ALA A 261 14.84 -16.46 -0.63
C ALA A 261 15.08 -15.42 0.48
N SER A 262 14.96 -14.14 0.15
CA SER A 262 15.11 -13.01 1.09
C SER A 262 13.89 -12.07 1.02
N PRO A 263 12.79 -12.35 1.75
CA PRO A 263 11.66 -11.42 1.81
C PRO A 263 12.02 -10.16 2.59
N GLY A 264 11.41 -9.03 2.25
CA GLY A 264 11.71 -7.76 2.89
C GLY A 264 11.15 -6.54 2.16
N GLN A 265 11.61 -5.36 2.59
CA GLN A 265 11.31 -4.10 1.93
C GLN A 265 12.44 -3.71 1.00
N TYR A 266 12.10 -3.39 -0.24
CA TYR A 266 13.03 -2.92 -1.27
C TYR A 266 12.58 -1.54 -1.74
N GLU A 267 13.38 -0.51 -1.44
CA GLU A 267 13.11 0.83 -1.93
C GLU A 267 13.78 1.05 -3.29
N ALA A 268 12.97 1.22 -4.33
CA ALA A 268 13.44 1.31 -5.70
C ALA A 268 12.63 2.30 -6.55
N PRO A 269 13.17 2.77 -7.68
CA PRO A 269 12.43 3.56 -8.65
C PRO A 269 11.23 2.80 -9.20
N LEU A 270 10.13 3.52 -9.48
CA LEU A 270 9.00 2.95 -10.21
C LEU A 270 9.43 2.44 -11.59
N GLY A 271 8.94 1.26 -11.98
CA GLY A 271 9.30 0.64 -13.25
C GLY A 271 10.42 -0.41 -13.17
N ILE A 272 11.02 -0.63 -11.99
CA ILE A 272 11.80 -1.85 -11.72
C ILE A 272 10.93 -3.08 -11.99
N THR A 273 11.51 -4.22 -12.40
CA THR A 273 10.75 -5.44 -12.67
C THR A 273 10.80 -6.43 -11.50
N LEU A 274 9.84 -7.36 -11.43
CA LEU A 274 9.92 -8.43 -10.42
C LEU A 274 11.17 -9.28 -10.63
N ARG A 275 11.60 -9.52 -11.88
CA ARG A 275 12.85 -10.25 -12.16
C ARG A 275 14.03 -9.63 -11.43
N GLN A 276 14.19 -8.31 -11.51
CA GLN A 276 15.29 -7.60 -10.87
C GLN A 276 15.21 -7.68 -9.34
N LEU A 277 14.01 -7.59 -8.76
CA LEU A 277 13.79 -7.75 -7.32
C LEU A 277 14.07 -9.18 -6.85
N LEU A 278 13.74 -10.19 -7.66
CA LEU A 278 14.07 -11.58 -7.39
C LEU A 278 15.59 -11.81 -7.48
N ASP A 279 16.26 -11.28 -8.51
CA ASP A 279 17.71 -11.39 -8.65
C ASP A 279 18.44 -10.80 -7.43
N MET A 280 17.95 -9.67 -6.88
CA MET A 280 18.48 -9.06 -5.65
C MET A 280 18.16 -9.84 -4.37
N SER A 281 16.98 -10.46 -4.28
CA SER A 281 16.56 -11.21 -3.09
C SER A 281 17.10 -12.64 -3.03
N GLY A 282 17.83 -13.10 -4.06
CA GLY A 282 18.34 -14.46 -4.19
C GLY A 282 17.36 -15.43 -4.85
N GLY A 283 16.32 -14.92 -5.50
CA GLY A 283 15.33 -15.66 -6.25
C GLY A 283 14.17 -16.19 -5.39
N MET A 284 13.51 -17.21 -5.93
CA MET A 284 12.54 -18.00 -5.17
C MET A 284 13.26 -18.84 -4.10
N ARG A 285 12.50 -19.51 -3.22
CA ARG A 285 13.07 -20.53 -2.31
C ARG A 285 13.97 -21.51 -3.10
N PRO A 286 15.12 -21.95 -2.56
CA PRO A 286 16.07 -22.77 -3.28
C PRO A 286 15.43 -24.03 -3.91
N GLY A 287 15.66 -24.24 -5.21
CA GLY A 287 15.12 -25.37 -5.96
C GLY A 287 13.68 -25.23 -6.46
N HIS A 288 13.02 -24.10 -6.16
CA HIS A 288 11.65 -23.82 -6.57
C HIS A 288 11.57 -22.76 -7.68
N ARG A 289 10.42 -22.73 -8.36
CA ARG A 289 10.11 -21.85 -9.48
C ARG A 289 8.87 -21.03 -9.17
N LEU A 290 8.84 -19.79 -9.64
CA LEU A 290 7.66 -18.94 -9.50
C LEU A 290 6.47 -19.56 -10.24
N LYS A 291 5.31 -19.60 -9.57
CA LYS A 291 4.04 -20.03 -10.16
C LYS A 291 3.15 -18.83 -10.46
N PHE A 292 2.93 -17.98 -9.45
CA PHE A 292 2.17 -16.76 -9.59
C PHE A 292 2.58 -15.75 -8.52
N TRP A 293 2.17 -14.49 -8.71
CA TRP A 293 2.42 -13.41 -7.78
C TRP A 293 1.37 -12.31 -7.92
N THR A 294 1.33 -11.39 -6.96
CA THR A 294 0.48 -10.19 -7.03
C THR A 294 1.33 -8.93 -7.12
N PRO A 295 1.05 -7.98 -8.03
CA PRO A 295 1.85 -6.77 -8.17
C PRO A 295 1.48 -5.68 -7.15
N GLY A 296 0.23 -5.64 -6.68
CA GLY A 296 -0.24 -4.62 -5.75
C GLY A 296 -0.60 -5.13 -4.36
N GLY A 297 -0.97 -6.41 -4.23
CA GLY A 297 -1.57 -7.01 -3.04
C GLY A 297 -2.66 -7.99 -3.43
N SER A 298 -3.37 -8.58 -2.46
CA SER A 298 -4.42 -9.57 -2.75
C SER A 298 -5.61 -9.00 -3.53
N SER A 299 -5.76 -7.67 -3.58
CA SER A 299 -6.84 -7.00 -4.30
C SER A 299 -6.59 -6.90 -5.80
N THR A 300 -5.38 -7.19 -6.24
CA THR A 300 -4.94 -6.97 -7.63
C THR A 300 -4.93 -8.27 -8.43
N PRO A 301 -5.32 -8.27 -9.72
CA PRO A 301 -5.27 -9.47 -10.55
C PRO A 301 -3.88 -10.11 -10.50
N MET A 302 -3.81 -11.42 -10.27
CA MET A 302 -2.52 -12.09 -10.18
C MET A 302 -1.80 -12.13 -11.53
N PHE A 303 -0.49 -12.15 -11.45
CA PHE A 303 0.42 -12.38 -12.56
C PHE A 303 1.08 -13.75 -12.45
N THR A 304 1.63 -14.21 -13.56
CA THR A 304 2.41 -15.44 -13.70
C THR A 304 3.89 -15.12 -13.93
N ASP A 305 4.72 -16.14 -14.13
CA ASP A 305 6.12 -16.01 -14.56
C ASP A 305 6.28 -15.27 -15.91
N GLU A 306 5.30 -15.33 -16.80
CA GLU A 306 5.27 -14.56 -18.06
C GLU A 306 5.37 -13.04 -17.85
N HIS A 307 5.03 -12.55 -16.66
CA HIS A 307 4.95 -11.13 -16.35
C HIS A 307 6.17 -10.61 -15.57
N LEU A 308 7.21 -11.43 -15.38
CA LEU A 308 8.41 -11.08 -14.60
C LEU A 308 9.10 -9.79 -15.05
N ASP A 309 9.01 -9.48 -16.34
CA ASP A 309 9.66 -8.33 -16.98
C ASP A 309 8.70 -7.14 -17.21
N VAL A 310 7.47 -7.20 -16.69
CA VAL A 310 6.56 -6.05 -16.71
C VAL A 310 7.15 -4.96 -15.81
N PRO A 311 7.33 -3.72 -16.31
CA PRO A 311 7.74 -2.60 -15.47
C PRO A 311 6.73 -2.37 -14.35
N LEU A 312 7.19 -2.35 -13.09
CA LEU A 312 6.34 -2.08 -11.93
C LEU A 312 6.09 -0.58 -11.77
N ASP A 313 5.40 0.00 -12.76
CA ASP A 313 4.80 1.32 -12.72
C ASP A 313 3.27 1.21 -12.94
N TYR A 314 2.53 2.32 -12.77
CA TYR A 314 1.07 2.26 -12.83
C TYR A 314 0.56 1.92 -14.24
N GLU A 315 1.28 2.35 -15.29
CA GLU A 315 0.89 2.17 -16.68
C GLU A 315 1.21 0.77 -17.20
N GLY A 316 2.41 0.25 -16.94
CA GLY A 316 2.90 -1.05 -17.38
C GLY A 316 2.12 -2.19 -16.75
N VAL A 317 1.89 -2.15 -15.44
CA VAL A 317 1.06 -3.14 -14.75
C VAL A 317 -0.40 -3.06 -15.22
N GLY A 318 -0.92 -1.84 -15.43
CA GLY A 318 -2.24 -1.61 -16.00
C GLY A 318 -2.40 -2.22 -17.40
N ALA A 319 -1.44 -1.98 -18.29
CA ALA A 319 -1.42 -2.50 -19.65
C ALA A 319 -1.31 -4.04 -19.70
N ALA A 320 -0.66 -4.64 -18.69
CA ALA A 320 -0.57 -6.09 -18.53
C ALA A 320 -1.84 -6.72 -17.91
N GLY A 321 -2.87 -5.93 -17.59
CA GLY A 321 -4.16 -6.42 -17.12
C GLY A 321 -4.27 -6.63 -15.61
N SER A 322 -3.35 -6.04 -14.83
CA SER A 322 -3.46 -5.94 -13.38
C SER A 322 -3.44 -4.47 -12.95
N MET A 323 -3.15 -4.18 -11.68
CA MET A 323 -2.94 -2.83 -11.18
C MET A 323 -1.83 -2.80 -10.14
N LEU A 324 -1.01 -1.74 -10.17
CA LEU A 324 0.04 -1.54 -9.18
C LEU A 324 -0.57 -0.84 -7.94
N GLY A 325 -1.16 -1.64 -7.06
CA GLY A 325 -1.82 -1.19 -5.83
C GLY A 325 -0.86 -0.66 -4.76
N THR A 326 -0.71 -1.38 -3.65
CA THR A 326 0.18 -0.97 -2.54
C THR A 326 1.62 -1.43 -2.72
N LYS A 327 1.92 -2.13 -3.83
CA LYS A 327 3.24 -2.71 -4.17
C LYS A 327 3.63 -3.87 -3.25
N ALA A 328 2.63 -4.62 -2.80
CA ALA A 328 2.76 -5.87 -2.07
C ALA A 328 2.99 -7.04 -3.02
N LEU A 329 4.27 -7.32 -3.29
CA LEU A 329 4.74 -8.38 -4.18
C LEU A 329 4.74 -9.73 -3.45
N GLN A 330 3.59 -10.40 -3.41
CA GLN A 330 3.48 -11.74 -2.82
C GLN A 330 3.82 -12.79 -3.89
N CYS A 331 4.94 -13.49 -3.74
CA CYS A 331 5.38 -14.51 -4.70
C CYS A 331 5.07 -15.92 -4.18
N PHE A 332 4.47 -16.76 -5.02
CA PHE A 332 4.13 -18.14 -4.70
C PHE A 332 4.78 -19.08 -5.70
N ASP A 333 5.45 -20.13 -5.21
CA ASP A 333 6.09 -21.13 -6.05
C ASP A 333 5.18 -22.30 -6.43
N GLU A 334 5.70 -23.23 -7.25
CA GLU A 334 4.95 -24.35 -7.83
C GLU A 334 4.40 -25.34 -6.81
N THR A 335 4.83 -25.27 -5.54
CA THR A 335 4.31 -26.11 -4.45
C THR A 335 2.96 -25.63 -3.91
N THR A 336 2.57 -24.39 -4.22
CA THR A 336 1.37 -23.76 -3.67
C THR A 336 0.12 -24.10 -4.47
N CYS A 337 -0.96 -24.49 -3.80
CA CYS A 337 -2.28 -24.61 -4.42
C CYS A 337 -2.92 -23.24 -4.64
N VAL A 338 -3.24 -22.87 -5.89
CA VAL A 338 -3.87 -21.57 -6.20
C VAL A 338 -5.27 -21.50 -5.61
N VAL A 339 -6.07 -22.57 -5.73
CA VAL A 339 -7.42 -22.64 -5.17
C VAL A 339 -7.41 -22.35 -3.66
N ARG A 340 -6.43 -22.91 -2.93
CA ARG A 340 -6.28 -22.67 -1.49
C ARG A 340 -5.83 -21.25 -1.17
N ALA A 341 -4.87 -20.70 -1.91
CA ALA A 341 -4.42 -19.32 -1.73
C ALA A 341 -5.59 -18.34 -1.93
N VAL A 342 -6.35 -18.51 -3.02
CA VAL A 342 -7.52 -17.69 -3.34
C VAL A 342 -8.62 -17.89 -2.30
N THR A 343 -8.86 -19.12 -1.83
CA THR A 343 -9.83 -19.38 -0.74
C THR A 343 -9.49 -18.55 0.50
N ARG A 344 -8.21 -18.47 0.88
CA ARG A 344 -7.78 -17.65 2.04
C ARG A 344 -7.98 -16.16 1.81
N TRP A 345 -7.70 -15.65 0.61
CA TRP A 345 -8.00 -14.25 0.28
C TRP A 345 -9.50 -13.96 0.26
N THR A 346 -10.33 -14.86 -0.28
CA THR A 346 -11.79 -14.72 -0.25
C THR A 346 -12.32 -14.74 1.18
N GLU A 347 -11.80 -15.60 2.05
CA GLU A 347 -12.11 -15.60 3.48
C GLU A 347 -11.73 -14.29 4.17
N PHE A 348 -10.56 -13.74 3.85
CA PHE A 348 -10.13 -12.43 4.32
C PHE A 348 -11.13 -11.34 3.92
N TYR A 349 -11.51 -11.26 2.63
CA TYR A 349 -12.47 -10.25 2.19
C TYR A 349 -13.88 -10.42 2.77
N ALA A 350 -14.31 -11.68 3.00
CA ALA A 350 -15.57 -11.95 3.68
C ALA A 350 -15.51 -11.51 5.17
N HIS A 351 -14.39 -11.75 5.84
CA HIS A 351 -14.16 -11.33 7.22
C HIS A 351 -14.14 -9.81 7.36
N GLU A 352 -13.47 -9.14 6.43
CA GLU A 352 -13.21 -7.69 6.46
C GLU A 352 -14.28 -6.84 5.78
N SER A 353 -15.35 -7.46 5.27
CA SER A 353 -16.50 -6.74 4.74
C SER A 353 -17.21 -5.97 5.85
N CYS A 354 -17.39 -4.65 5.70
CA CYS A 354 -18.19 -3.86 6.65
C CYS A 354 -19.69 -4.21 6.65
N GLY A 355 -20.14 -5.05 5.71
CA GLY A 355 -21.52 -5.51 5.61
C GLY A 355 -22.51 -4.46 5.10
N LYS A 356 -22.08 -3.32 4.55
CA LYS A 356 -23.00 -2.26 4.09
C LYS A 356 -23.79 -2.65 2.83
N CYS A 357 -23.10 -3.12 1.79
CA CYS A 357 -23.74 -3.48 0.52
C CYS A 357 -24.03 -4.98 0.44
N THR A 358 -25.25 -5.34 0.02
CA THR A 358 -25.67 -6.73 -0.17
C THR A 358 -24.78 -7.53 -1.12
N PRO A 359 -24.37 -7.04 -2.32
CA PRO A 359 -23.53 -7.83 -3.21
C PRO A 359 -22.21 -8.26 -2.54
N CYS A 360 -21.50 -7.34 -1.89
CA CYS A 360 -20.29 -7.70 -1.15
C CYS A 360 -20.58 -8.59 0.07
N ARG A 361 -21.54 -8.21 0.94
CA ARG A 361 -21.81 -8.92 2.20
C ARG A 361 -22.23 -10.37 1.98
N GLU A 362 -23.20 -10.59 1.11
CA GLU A 362 -23.73 -11.93 0.85
C GLU A 362 -22.88 -12.67 -0.19
N GLY A 363 -22.42 -11.97 -1.23
CA GLY A 363 -21.66 -12.57 -2.32
C GLY A 363 -20.31 -13.11 -1.87
N THR A 364 -19.57 -12.38 -1.02
CA THR A 364 -18.29 -12.91 -0.49
C THR A 364 -18.50 -14.16 0.37
N TYR A 365 -19.60 -14.24 1.12
CA TYR A 365 -19.95 -15.44 1.89
C TYR A 365 -20.22 -16.64 0.96
N TRP A 366 -20.97 -16.44 -0.13
CA TRP A 366 -21.19 -17.48 -1.15
C TRP A 366 -19.90 -17.91 -1.85
N LEU A 367 -19.02 -16.95 -2.18
CA LEU A 367 -17.71 -17.27 -2.75
C LEU A 367 -16.89 -18.14 -1.80
N VAL A 368 -16.83 -17.82 -0.49
CA VAL A 368 -16.12 -18.65 0.50
C VAL A 368 -16.66 -20.08 0.53
N GLN A 369 -17.99 -20.26 0.50
CA GLN A 369 -18.61 -21.58 0.51
C GLN A 369 -18.20 -22.40 -0.72
N LEU A 370 -18.35 -21.83 -1.92
CA LEU A 370 -17.98 -22.50 -3.17
C LEU A 370 -16.48 -22.82 -3.22
N MET A 371 -15.63 -21.86 -2.84
CA MET A 371 -14.18 -22.04 -2.83
C MET A 371 -13.75 -23.17 -1.89
N ARG A 372 -14.34 -23.25 -0.68
CA ARG A 372 -14.09 -24.36 0.27
C ARG A 372 -14.58 -25.70 -0.25
N ASP A 373 -15.75 -25.75 -0.88
CA ASP A 373 -16.28 -26.99 -1.44
C ASP A 373 -15.42 -27.49 -2.61
N ILE A 374 -14.94 -26.59 -3.46
CA ILE A 374 -13.98 -26.92 -4.52
C ILE A 374 -12.65 -27.39 -3.91
N GLU A 375 -12.07 -26.66 -2.95
CA GLU A 375 -10.82 -27.06 -2.28
C GLU A 375 -10.94 -28.46 -1.64
N ALA A 376 -12.10 -28.79 -1.07
CA ALA A 376 -12.40 -30.07 -0.45
C ALA A 376 -12.82 -31.19 -1.45
N GLY A 377 -12.83 -30.92 -2.75
CA GLY A 377 -13.22 -31.90 -3.77
C GLY A 377 -14.71 -32.21 -3.86
N LYS A 378 -15.55 -31.39 -3.23
CA LYS A 378 -17.02 -31.49 -3.20
C LYS A 378 -17.70 -30.68 -4.30
N GLY A 379 -16.99 -29.73 -4.91
CA GLY A 379 -17.49 -28.93 -6.01
C GLY A 379 -17.82 -29.75 -7.26
N VAL A 380 -18.57 -29.13 -8.17
CA VAL A 380 -18.90 -29.62 -9.51
C VAL A 380 -18.45 -28.63 -10.58
N MET A 381 -18.31 -29.06 -11.83
CA MET A 381 -17.79 -28.21 -12.91
C MET A 381 -18.59 -26.91 -13.11
N SER A 382 -19.91 -26.96 -12.91
CA SER A 382 -20.77 -25.77 -13.02
C SER A 382 -20.55 -24.76 -11.89
N ASP A 383 -19.87 -25.12 -10.80
CA ASP A 383 -19.52 -24.17 -9.74
C ASP A 383 -18.45 -23.18 -10.20
N LEU A 384 -17.63 -23.51 -11.21
CA LEU A 384 -16.66 -22.57 -11.77
C LEU A 384 -17.34 -21.38 -12.48
N ASP A 385 -18.45 -21.66 -13.18
CA ASP A 385 -19.23 -20.63 -13.84
C ASP A 385 -20.02 -19.81 -12.80
N LYS A 386 -20.50 -20.44 -11.72
CA LYS A 386 -21.12 -19.74 -10.59
C LYS A 386 -20.14 -18.83 -9.85
N LEU A 387 -18.90 -19.26 -9.63
CA LEU A 387 -17.86 -18.40 -9.03
C LEU A 387 -17.69 -17.11 -9.84
N ASN A 388 -17.60 -17.24 -11.17
CA ASN A 388 -17.46 -16.11 -12.07
C ASN A 388 -18.69 -15.20 -12.05
N ASP A 389 -19.89 -15.77 -12.08
CA ASP A 389 -21.15 -15.02 -12.02
C ASP A 389 -21.31 -14.24 -10.69
N ILE A 390 -21.01 -14.87 -9.56
CA ILE A 390 -21.05 -14.21 -8.25
C ILE A 390 -20.00 -13.10 -8.18
N ALA A 391 -18.76 -13.37 -8.62
CA ALA A 391 -17.71 -12.37 -8.65
C ALA A 391 -18.08 -11.16 -9.53
N ASP A 392 -18.71 -11.37 -10.70
CA ASP A 392 -19.21 -10.29 -11.56
C ASP A 392 -20.36 -9.50 -10.91
N ASN A 393 -21.20 -10.15 -10.10
CA ASN A 393 -22.25 -9.46 -9.34
C ASN A 393 -21.71 -8.65 -8.15
N ILE A 394 -20.46 -8.87 -7.74
CA ILE A 394 -19.77 -8.05 -6.73
C ILE A 394 -19.00 -6.90 -7.40
N ASN A 395 -18.25 -7.21 -8.45
CA ASN A 395 -17.34 -6.30 -9.14
C ASN A 395 -18.08 -5.14 -9.82
N GLY A 396 -17.66 -3.91 -9.55
CA GLY A 396 -18.28 -2.68 -10.08
C GLY A 396 -19.71 -2.41 -9.60
N LYS A 397 -20.28 -3.31 -8.78
CA LYS A 397 -21.65 -3.26 -8.26
C LYS A 397 -21.69 -3.14 -6.73
N SER A 398 -20.53 -3.03 -6.10
CA SER A 398 -20.36 -2.80 -4.67
C SER A 398 -20.16 -1.31 -4.36
N PHE A 399 -20.42 -0.93 -3.10
CA PHE A 399 -20.35 0.48 -2.69
C PHE A 399 -18.92 1.04 -2.63
N CYS A 400 -17.92 0.19 -2.41
CA CYS A 400 -16.52 0.56 -2.35
C CYS A 400 -15.64 -0.51 -3.02
N ALA A 401 -14.37 -0.17 -3.25
CA ALA A 401 -13.41 -1.01 -3.97
C ALA A 401 -13.04 -2.33 -3.24
N LEU A 402 -13.48 -2.54 -2.00
CA LEU A 402 -13.34 -3.86 -1.34
C LEU A 402 -14.06 -4.94 -2.16
N GLY A 403 -15.22 -4.63 -2.75
CA GLY A 403 -15.93 -5.58 -3.61
C GLY A 403 -15.10 -5.99 -4.84
N ASP A 404 -14.51 -5.02 -5.52
CA ASP A 404 -13.64 -5.26 -6.68
C ASP A 404 -12.40 -6.08 -6.28
N GLY A 405 -11.79 -5.73 -5.14
CA GLY A 405 -10.68 -6.47 -4.55
C GLY A 405 -11.03 -7.92 -4.18
N ALA A 406 -12.28 -8.20 -3.77
CA ALA A 406 -12.74 -9.55 -3.46
C ALA A 406 -13.00 -10.40 -4.71
N ALA A 407 -13.43 -9.78 -5.80
CA ALA A 407 -13.71 -10.46 -7.07
C ALA A 407 -12.45 -10.72 -7.90
N SER A 408 -11.49 -9.80 -7.86
CA SER A 408 -10.21 -9.82 -8.58
C SER A 408 -9.41 -11.15 -8.48
N PRO A 409 -9.16 -11.72 -7.28
CA PRO A 409 -8.43 -12.99 -7.18
C PRO A 409 -9.22 -14.17 -7.75
N ILE A 410 -10.56 -14.14 -7.76
CA ILE A 410 -11.40 -15.17 -8.38
C ILE A 410 -11.26 -15.13 -9.90
N PHE A 411 -11.39 -13.95 -10.50
CA PHE A 411 -11.29 -13.80 -11.95
C PHE A 411 -9.91 -14.21 -12.47
N SER A 412 -8.86 -13.70 -11.83
CA SER A 412 -7.50 -13.93 -12.29
C SER A 412 -7.05 -15.38 -12.07
N SER A 413 -7.47 -16.03 -10.97
CA SER A 413 -7.14 -17.44 -10.75
C SER A 413 -7.86 -18.37 -11.73
N LEU A 414 -9.12 -18.10 -12.05
CA LEU A 414 -9.85 -18.87 -13.06
C LEU A 414 -9.28 -18.64 -14.47
N LYS A 415 -8.79 -17.43 -14.76
CA LYS A 415 -8.13 -17.13 -16.04
C LYS A 415 -6.85 -17.93 -16.24
N TYR A 416 -5.97 -17.95 -15.23
CA TYR A 416 -4.62 -18.52 -15.37
C TYR A 416 -4.49 -19.97 -14.90
N PHE A 417 -5.38 -20.43 -14.01
CA PHE A 417 -5.22 -21.71 -13.31
C PHE A 417 -6.53 -22.52 -13.28
N ARG A 418 -7.41 -22.36 -14.28
CA ARG A 418 -8.69 -23.12 -14.36
C ARG A 418 -8.48 -24.63 -14.19
N ASP A 419 -7.43 -25.15 -14.81
CA ASP A 419 -7.05 -26.57 -14.76
C ASP A 419 -6.84 -27.07 -13.32
N GLU A 420 -6.30 -26.23 -12.42
CA GLU A 420 -6.16 -26.60 -11.01
C GLU A 420 -7.51 -26.74 -10.32
N TYR A 421 -8.47 -25.87 -10.62
CA TYR A 421 -9.84 -25.99 -10.10
C TYR A 421 -10.49 -27.29 -10.60
N GLU A 422 -10.35 -27.60 -11.89
CA GLU A 422 -10.89 -28.82 -12.49
C GLU A 422 -10.27 -30.09 -11.87
N ARG A 423 -8.97 -30.06 -11.57
CA ARG A 423 -8.27 -31.15 -10.87
C ARG A 423 -8.80 -31.38 -9.46
N HIS A 424 -9.17 -30.34 -8.72
CA HIS A 424 -9.79 -30.51 -7.40
C HIS A 424 -11.15 -31.22 -7.51
N ILE A 425 -11.96 -30.81 -8.50
CA ILE A 425 -13.32 -31.33 -8.73
C ILE A 425 -13.29 -32.80 -9.20
N THR A 426 -12.43 -33.10 -10.17
CA THR A 426 -12.31 -34.44 -10.79
C THR A 426 -11.53 -35.41 -9.91
N GLY A 427 -10.46 -34.93 -9.27
CA GLY A 427 -9.63 -35.70 -8.34
C GLY A 427 -10.24 -35.87 -6.94
N LYS A 428 -11.37 -35.21 -6.66
CA LYS A 428 -12.09 -35.25 -5.37
C LYS A 428 -11.22 -34.84 -4.18
N GLY A 429 -10.41 -33.80 -4.36
CA GLY A 429 -9.64 -33.18 -3.29
C GLY A 429 -8.46 -32.34 -3.79
N CYS A 430 -7.80 -31.64 -2.87
CA CYS A 430 -6.61 -30.86 -3.19
C CYS A 430 -5.45 -31.78 -3.61
N PRO A 431 -4.86 -31.57 -4.81
CA PRO A 431 -3.76 -32.41 -5.29
C PRO A 431 -2.38 -31.92 -4.79
N PHE A 432 -2.33 -30.86 -3.97
CA PHE A 432 -1.10 -30.29 -3.42
C PHE A 432 -0.94 -30.72 -1.97
N ASP A 433 0.31 -30.97 -1.58
CA ASP A 433 0.67 -31.21 -0.19
C ASP A 433 0.93 -29.86 0.53
N PRO A 434 0.08 -29.47 1.49
CA PRO A 434 0.26 -28.26 2.30
C PRO A 434 1.64 -28.11 2.93
N ALA A 435 2.30 -29.22 3.28
CA ALA A 435 3.59 -29.17 3.97
C ALA A 435 4.70 -28.64 3.06
N LYS A 436 4.62 -28.88 1.74
CA LYS A 436 5.62 -28.44 0.76
C LYS A 436 5.62 -26.94 0.54
N SER A 437 4.49 -26.28 0.76
CA SER A 437 4.37 -24.82 0.65
C SER A 437 4.76 -24.08 1.93
N THR A 438 5.37 -24.75 2.91
CA THR A 438 5.77 -24.10 4.18
C THR A 438 7.22 -23.62 4.12
N ALA A 439 7.55 -22.53 4.82
CA ALA A 439 8.91 -21.98 4.85
C ALA A 439 9.99 -22.94 5.40
N TRP A 440 9.59 -24.06 6.01
CA TRP A 440 10.48 -25.08 6.58
C TRP A 440 10.44 -26.41 5.82
N ALA A 441 9.73 -26.51 4.69
CA ALA A 441 9.60 -27.73 3.91
C ALA A 441 10.94 -28.38 3.56
N ASP A 442 11.92 -27.58 3.17
CA ASP A 442 13.22 -28.07 2.67
C ASP A 442 14.34 -28.08 3.73
N LYS A 443 14.12 -27.43 4.88
CA LYS A 443 15.11 -27.38 5.98
C LYS A 443 15.37 -28.76 6.62
N ASN A 444 14.40 -29.67 6.52
CA ASN A 444 14.53 -31.04 7.06
C ASN A 444 15.26 -32.01 6.13
N ARG A 445 15.66 -31.59 4.92
CA ARG A 445 16.44 -32.44 4.00
C ARG A 445 17.92 -32.50 4.36
N GLU A 446 18.46 -31.47 5.02
CA GLU A 446 19.88 -31.41 5.41
C GLU A 446 20.19 -32.21 6.69
N VAL A 447 19.19 -32.56 7.51
CA VAL A 447 19.41 -33.29 8.78
C VAL A 447 19.46 -34.81 8.58
N ASN A 448 19.06 -35.31 7.39
CA ASN A 448 19.03 -36.73 7.06
C ASN A 448 19.91 -37.08 5.84
N ALA A 449 20.82 -36.20 5.43
CA ALA A 449 21.77 -36.41 4.33
C ALA A 449 23.18 -36.65 4.86
#